data_AF-A0A4P2VGR9-F1
#
_entry.id   AF-A0A4P2VGR9-F1
#
_cell.length_a   1.000
_cell.length_b   1.000
_cell.length_c   1.000
_cell.angle_alpha   90.00
_cell.angle_beta   90.00
_cell.angle_gamma   90.00
#
_symmetry.space_group_name_H-M   'P 1'
#
loop_
_entity.id
_entity.type
_entity.pdbx_description
1 polymer ?
#
loop_
_entity_poly.entity_id
_entity_poly.type
_entity_poly.pdbx_seq_one_letter_code
_entity_poly.pdbx_strand_id
1 'polypeptide(L)'
;MLLFGSYLVKKGYITPGQVMMALDIQKQTWLPIGRIALNEGKLTVEQIFMILNRQSETAKPFGEIAVSMSLLTQEDVTHLLEIQQKNIRPIGQIFVELGYITQSDMESELNAFLKDPES
;
A
#
# COMPACT_ATOMS: atom_id res chain seq x y z
N MET A 1 -12.13 13.61 5.13
CA MET A 1 -11.81 12.24 4.70
C MET A 1 -11.54 11.40 5.94
N LEU A 2 -12.57 10.71 6.40
CA LEU A 2 -12.45 9.66 7.40
C LEU A 2 -11.76 8.45 6.76
N LEU A 3 -10.83 7.83 7.47
CA LEU A 3 -10.29 6.54 7.04
C LEU A 3 -11.28 5.44 7.45
N PHE A 4 -11.53 4.47 6.56
CA PHE A 4 -12.48 3.38 6.81
C PHE A 4 -12.18 2.60 8.10
N GLY A 5 -10.90 2.39 8.44
CA GLY A 5 -10.51 1.77 9.72
C GLY A 5 -10.98 2.58 10.94
N SER A 6 -10.87 3.91 10.90
CA SER A 6 -11.35 4.79 11.97
C SER A 6 -12.88 4.80 12.07
N TYR A 7 -13.57 4.67 10.94
CA TYR A 7 -15.02 4.51 10.89
C TYR A 7 -15.47 3.23 11.61
N LEU A 8 -14.86 2.09 11.29
CA LEU A 8 -15.18 0.81 11.94
C LEU A 8 -14.87 0.81 13.45
N VAL A 9 -13.81 1.51 13.88
CA VAL A 9 -13.52 1.72 15.31
C VAL A 9 -14.63 2.50 15.99
N LYS A 10 -15.12 3.59 15.38
CA LYS A 10 -16.23 4.39 15.93
C LYS A 10 -17.52 3.58 16.05
N LYS A 11 -17.75 2.66 15.11
CA LYS A 11 -18.90 1.75 15.10
C LYS A 11 -18.75 0.56 16.06
N GLY A 12 -17.57 0.33 16.61
CA GLY A 12 -17.29 -0.74 17.57
C GLY A 12 -17.04 -2.13 16.94
N TYR A 13 -16.89 -2.22 15.62
CA TYR A 13 -16.59 -3.50 14.96
C TYR A 13 -15.15 -3.96 15.21
N ILE A 14 -14.21 -3.02 15.28
CA ILE A 14 -12.78 -3.30 15.48
C ILE A 14 -12.17 -2.31 16.47
N THR A 15 -11.00 -2.63 16.99
CA THR A 15 -10.23 -1.77 17.90
C THR A 15 -9.08 -1.05 17.18
N PRO A 16 -8.55 0.06 17.73
CA PRO A 16 -7.37 0.71 17.17
C PRO A 16 -6.15 -0.22 17.03
N GLY A 17 -5.97 -1.15 17.98
CA GLY A 17 -4.90 -2.15 17.90
C GLY A 17 -5.07 -3.14 16.74
N GLN A 18 -6.30 -3.55 16.47
CA GLN A 18 -6.64 -4.39 15.31
C GLN A 18 -6.43 -3.66 13.98
N VAL A 19 -6.72 -2.35 13.93
CA VAL A 19 -6.38 -1.50 12.77
C VAL A 19 -4.88 -1.50 12.54
N MET A 20 -4.08 -1.29 13.59
CA MET A 20 -2.63 -1.26 13.49
C MET A 20 -2.06 -2.60 12.99
N MET A 21 -2.54 -3.72 13.55
CA MET A 21 -2.12 -5.06 13.12
C MET A 21 -2.47 -5.32 11.65
N ALA A 22 -3.68 -4.97 11.21
CA ALA A 22 -4.09 -5.13 9.82
C ALA A 22 -3.27 -4.25 8.86
N LEU A 23 -2.92 -3.02 9.26
CA LEU A 23 -2.05 -2.14 8.48
C LEU A 23 -0.64 -2.73 8.32
N ASP A 24 -0.09 -3.35 9.36
CA ASP A 24 1.23 -3.97 9.26
C ASP A 24 1.22 -5.21 8.37
N ILE A 25 0.17 -6.03 8.42
CA ILE A 25 -0.03 -7.15 7.49
C ILE A 25 -0.22 -6.62 6.05
N GLN A 26 -0.99 -5.55 5.87
CA GLN A 26 -1.21 -4.94 4.57
C GLN A 26 0.12 -4.49 3.93
N LYS A 27 1.00 -3.86 4.71
CA LYS A 27 2.33 -3.44 4.26
C LYS A 27 3.20 -4.62 3.81
N GLN A 28 3.06 -5.80 4.41
CA GLN A 28 3.81 -6.98 3.98
C GLN A 28 3.40 -7.48 2.59
N THR A 29 2.18 -7.13 2.13
CA THR A 29 1.73 -7.43 0.77
C THR A 29 2.22 -6.43 -0.27
N TRP A 30 2.85 -5.33 0.14
CA TRP A 30 3.36 -4.32 -0.77
C TRP A 30 4.52 -4.88 -1.58
N LEU A 31 4.29 -5.05 -2.87
CA LEU A 31 5.35 -5.41 -3.79
C LEU A 31 6.34 -4.24 -3.87
N PRO A 32 7.65 -4.44 -3.62
CA PRO A 32 8.61 -3.35 -3.74
C PRO A 32 8.61 -2.76 -5.15
N ILE A 33 8.67 -1.43 -5.26
CA ILE A 33 8.61 -0.72 -6.54
C ILE A 33 9.70 -1.20 -7.52
N GLY A 34 10.89 -1.57 -7.02
CA GLY A 34 11.96 -2.16 -7.83
C GLY A 34 11.58 -3.50 -8.47
N ARG A 35 10.79 -4.34 -7.78
CA ARG A 35 10.30 -5.60 -8.35
C ARG A 35 9.21 -5.36 -9.40
N ILE A 36 8.37 -4.34 -9.20
CA ILE A 36 7.40 -3.91 -10.22
C ILE A 36 8.16 -3.40 -11.46
N ALA A 37 9.18 -2.57 -11.25
CA ALA A 37 10.01 -2.05 -12.33
C ALA A 37 10.74 -3.13 -13.12
N LEU A 38 11.19 -4.21 -12.45
CA LEU A 38 11.76 -5.38 -13.11
C LEU A 38 10.73 -6.10 -13.99
N ASN A 39 9.53 -6.34 -13.45
CA ASN A 39 8.45 -7.02 -14.18
C ASN A 39 7.98 -6.23 -15.41
N GLU A 40 7.95 -4.90 -15.30
CA GLU A 40 7.61 -3.98 -16.40
C GLU A 40 8.77 -3.76 -17.39
N GLY A 41 9.93 -4.38 -17.16
CA GLY A 41 11.13 -4.22 -18.01
C GLY A 41 11.76 -2.82 -17.94
N LYS A 42 11.39 -2.01 -16.94
CA LYS A 42 11.90 -0.65 -16.72
C LYS A 42 13.25 -0.62 -16.04
N LEU A 43 13.56 -1.62 -15.21
CA LEU A 43 14.85 -1.79 -14.56
C LEU A 43 15.37 -3.21 -14.73
N THR A 44 16.69 -3.36 -14.84
CA THR A 44 17.37 -4.66 -14.69
C THR A 44 17.69 -4.94 -13.22
N VAL A 45 18.04 -6.19 -12.93
CA VAL A 45 18.48 -6.61 -11.59
C VAL A 45 19.70 -5.81 -11.14
N GLU A 46 20.67 -5.58 -12.03
CA GLU A 46 21.88 -4.80 -11.78
C GLU A 46 21.54 -3.35 -11.41
N GLN A 47 20.64 -2.71 -12.16
CA GLN A 47 20.20 -1.34 -11.90
C GLN A 47 19.48 -1.23 -10.54
N ILE A 48 18.68 -2.23 -10.16
CA ILE A 48 18.05 -2.28 -8.84
C ILE A 48 19.10 -2.33 -7.74
N PHE A 49 20.13 -3.17 -7.87
CA PHE A 49 21.23 -3.23 -6.90
C PHE A 49 21.98 -1.90 -6.79
N MET A 50 22.22 -1.21 -7.91
CA MET A 50 22.85 0.12 -7.88
C MET A 50 22.01 1.13 -7.09
N ILE A 51 20.69 1.14 -7.29
CA ILE A 51 19.77 2.02 -6.55
C ILE A 51 19.77 1.67 -5.06
N LEU A 52 19.69 0.37 -4.71
CA LEU A 52 19.69 -0.09 -3.32
C LEU A 52 20.99 0.22 -2.59
N ASN A 53 22.14 0.07 -3.25
CA ASN A 53 23.43 0.46 -2.69
C ASN A 53 23.45 1.95 -2.36
N ARG A 54 23.00 2.81 -3.30
CA ARG A 54 22.91 4.25 -3.07
C ARG A 54 21.86 4.63 -2.03
N GLN A 55 20.83 3.82 -1.86
CA GLN A 55 19.84 3.97 -0.78
C GLN A 55 20.42 3.59 0.59
N SER A 56 21.36 2.65 0.66
CA SER A 56 22.06 2.36 1.92
C SER A 56 22.97 3.51 2.38
N GLU A 57 23.46 4.30 1.41
CA GLU A 57 24.33 5.46 1.64
C GLU A 57 23.54 6.77 1.85
N THR A 58 22.25 6.80 1.49
CA THR A 58 21.43 8.02 1.51
C THR A 58 20.05 7.74 2.11
N ALA A 59 19.52 8.63 2.95
CA ALA A 59 18.16 8.48 3.51
C ALA A 59 17.03 8.74 2.48
N LYS A 60 17.31 8.65 1.18
CA LYS A 60 16.37 8.97 0.11
C LYS A 60 15.51 7.77 -0.29
N PRO A 61 14.25 7.99 -0.71
CA PRO A 61 13.41 6.93 -1.27
C PRO A 61 13.99 6.33 -2.56
N PHE A 62 13.69 5.05 -2.79
CA PHE A 62 14.16 4.30 -3.97
C PHE A 62 13.82 5.01 -5.29
N GLY A 63 12.58 5.49 -5.42
CA GLY A 63 12.12 6.18 -6.63
C GLY A 63 12.88 7.48 -6.91
N GLU A 64 13.14 8.28 -5.87
CA GLU A 64 13.93 9.52 -6.01
C GLU A 64 15.38 9.23 -6.43
N ILE A 65 15.98 8.18 -5.87
CA ILE A 65 17.33 7.76 -6.23
C ILE A 65 17.36 7.29 -7.69
N ALA A 66 16.40 6.47 -8.11
CA ALA A 66 16.29 5.98 -9.49
C ALA A 66 16.17 7.13 -10.50
N VAL A 67 15.38 8.17 -10.19
CA VAL A 67 15.28 9.39 -11.00
C VAL A 67 16.59 10.18 -11.01
N SER A 68 17.23 10.34 -9.85
CA SER A 68 18.52 11.04 -9.74
C SER A 68 19.65 10.37 -10.52
N MET A 69 19.54 9.07 -10.77
CA MET A 69 20.48 8.26 -11.55
C MET A 69 20.08 8.16 -13.02
N SER A 70 18.99 8.82 -13.44
CA SER A 70 18.41 8.71 -14.79
C SER A 70 18.05 7.28 -15.21
N LEU A 71 17.79 6.39 -14.22
CA LEU A 71 17.36 5.02 -14.46
C LEU A 71 15.83 4.91 -14.60
N LEU A 72 15.09 5.85 -14.01
CA LEU A 72 13.65 6.00 -14.19
C LEU A 72 13.33 7.48 -14.42
N THR A 73 12.22 7.76 -15.11
CA THR A 73 11.64 9.10 -15.14
C THR A 73 10.68 9.30 -13.96
N GLN A 74 10.31 10.56 -13.67
CA GLN A 74 9.27 10.84 -12.67
C GLN A 74 7.92 10.19 -13.05
N GLU A 75 7.63 10.11 -14.34
CA GLU A 75 6.45 9.45 -14.88
C GLU A 75 6.49 7.94 -14.64
N ASP A 76 7.63 7.29 -14.88
CA ASP A 76 7.81 5.87 -14.57
C ASP A 76 7.60 5.60 -13.08
N VAL A 77 8.17 6.41 -12.19
CA VAL A 77 7.98 6.25 -10.74
C VAL A 77 6.51 6.39 -10.37
N THR A 78 5.81 7.37 -10.95
CA THR A 78 4.38 7.59 -10.71
C THR A 78 3.57 6.37 -11.16
N HIS A 79 3.83 5.87 -12.37
CA HIS A 79 3.17 4.68 -12.90
C HIS A 79 3.42 3.42 -12.06
N LEU A 80 4.66 3.20 -11.64
CA LEU A 80 5.01 2.06 -10.79
C LEU A 80 4.34 2.13 -9.41
N LEU A 81 4.17 3.33 -8.85
CA LEU A 81 3.41 3.54 -7.61
C LEU A 81 1.92 3.24 -7.78
N GLU A 82 1.32 3.57 -8.94
CA GLU A 82 -0.08 3.20 -9.23
C GLU A 82 -0.25 1.68 -9.30
N ILE A 83 0.68 0.98 -9.96
CA ILE A 83 0.67 -0.50 -10.01
C ILE A 83 0.86 -1.07 -8.60
N GLN A 84 1.75 -0.49 -7.79
CA GLN A 84 1.94 -0.89 -6.40
C GLN A 84 0.63 -0.79 -5.63
N GLN A 85 -0.06 0.36 -5.72
CA GLN A 85 -1.32 0.60 -5.03
C GLN A 85 -2.42 -0.39 -5.43
N LYS A 86 -2.51 -0.75 -6.71
CA LYS A 86 -3.48 -1.76 -7.20
C LYS A 86 -3.22 -3.16 -6.65
N ASN A 87 -1.98 -3.47 -6.28
CA ASN A 87 -1.61 -4.77 -5.71
C ASN A 87 -1.76 -4.83 -4.19
N ILE A 88 -2.03 -3.71 -3.52
CA ILE A 88 -2.23 -3.69 -2.07
C ILE A 88 -3.53 -4.41 -1.75
N ARG A 89 -3.44 -5.46 -0.92
CA ARG A 89 -4.64 -6.15 -0.42
C ARG A 89 -5.53 -5.13 0.31
N PRO A 90 -6.84 -5.04 0.01
CA PRO A 90 -7.72 -4.12 0.72
C PRO A 90 -7.74 -4.40 2.23
N ILE A 91 -7.64 -3.35 3.05
CA ILE A 91 -7.59 -3.51 4.50
C ILE A 91 -8.85 -4.20 5.06
N GLY A 92 -10.01 -3.97 4.43
CA GLY A 92 -11.27 -4.65 4.76
C GLY A 92 -11.19 -6.17 4.62
N GLN A 93 -10.53 -6.67 3.58
CA GLN A 93 -10.30 -8.10 3.39
C GLN A 93 -9.43 -8.66 4.53
N ILE A 94 -8.40 -7.92 4.96
CA ILE A 94 -7.54 -8.34 6.07
C ILE A 94 -8.32 -8.42 7.38
N PHE A 95 -9.24 -7.48 7.63
CA PHE A 95 -10.10 -7.56 8.82
C PHE A 95 -10.98 -8.81 8.84
N VAL A 96 -11.50 -9.24 7.69
CA VAL A 96 -12.30 -10.46 7.56
C VAL A 96 -11.42 -11.70 7.74
N GLU A 97 -10.27 -11.77 7.08
CA GLU A 97 -9.33 -12.90 7.19
C GLU A 97 -8.83 -13.12 8.61
N LEU A 98 -8.63 -12.04 9.38
CA LEU A 98 -8.25 -12.09 10.80
C LEU A 98 -9.43 -12.37 11.73
N GLY A 99 -10.66 -12.45 11.21
CA GLY A 99 -11.87 -12.71 11.99
C GLY A 99 -12.30 -11.54 12.87
N TYR A 100 -11.85 -10.32 12.60
CA TYR A 100 -12.22 -9.13 13.39
C TYR A 100 -13.61 -8.62 13.05
N ILE A 101 -14.06 -8.86 11.82
CA ILE A 101 -15.38 -8.52 11.31
C ILE A 101 -15.83 -9.63 10.36
N THR A 102 -17.13 -9.89 10.29
CA THR A 102 -17.64 -10.87 9.31
C THR A 102 -17.62 -10.27 7.90
N GLN A 103 -17.58 -11.12 6.86
CA GLN A 103 -17.67 -10.67 5.47
C GLN A 103 -18.96 -9.83 5.24
N SER A 104 -20.09 -10.29 5.79
CA SER A 104 -21.38 -9.63 5.65
C SER A 104 -21.38 -8.24 6.29
N ASP A 105 -20.87 -8.12 7.52
CA ASP A 105 -20.81 -6.84 8.22
C ASP A 105 -19.83 -5.88 7.52
N MET A 106 -18.69 -6.39 7.06
CA MET A 106 -17.72 -5.61 6.29
C MET A 106 -18.36 -5.00 5.03
N GLU A 107 -19.05 -5.82 4.23
CA GLU A 107 -19.70 -5.35 3.00
C GLU A 107 -20.81 -4.35 3.29
N SER A 108 -21.60 -4.58 4.34
CA SER A 108 -22.65 -3.65 4.77
C SER A 108 -22.09 -2.30 5.19
N GLU A 109 -21.08 -2.30 6.06
CA GLU A 109 -20.46 -1.09 6.59
C GLU A 109 -19.65 -0.33 5.54
N LEU A 110 -19.00 -1.03 4.60
CA LEU A 110 -18.33 -0.40 3.46
C LEU A 110 -19.33 0.33 2.58
N ASN A 111 -20.48 -0.29 2.28
CA ASN A 111 -21.54 0.36 1.52
C ASN A 111 -22.14 1.56 2.25
N ALA A 112 -22.28 1.49 3.58
CA ALA A 112 -22.76 2.60 4.40
C ALA A 112 -21.75 3.76 4.39
N PHE A 113 -20.46 3.47 4.56
CA PHE A 113 -19.37 4.43 4.54
C PHE A 113 -19.27 5.16 3.18
N LEU A 114 -19.38 4.45 2.06
CA LEU A 114 -19.33 5.06 0.72
C LEU A 114 -20.54 5.94 0.38
N LYS A 115 -21.67 5.75 1.07
CA LYS A 115 -22.89 6.56 0.89
C LYS A 115 -22.96 7.75 1.85
N ASP A 116 -22.07 7.80 2.83
CA ASP A 116 -22.05 8.86 3.82
C ASP A 116 -21.34 10.11 3.25
N PRO A 117 -22.04 11.24 3.08
CA PRO A 117 -21.46 12.45 2.51
C PRO A 117 -20.38 13.11 3.40
N GLU A 118 -20.25 12.69 4.66
CA GLU A 118 -19.22 13.20 5.58
C GLU A 118 -17.95 12.31 5.65
N SER A 119 -17.94 11.17 4.95
CA SER A 119 -16.82 10.22 4.90
C SER A 119 -15.67 10.68 4.00
#